data_AF-A0A4U5VMP6-F1
#
_entry.id   AF-A0A4U5VMP6-F1
#
_cell.length_a   1.000
_cell.length_b   1.000
_cell.length_c   1.000
_cell.angle_alpha   90.00
_cell.angle_beta   90.00
_cell.angle_gamma   90.00
#
_symmetry.space_group_name_H-M   'P 1'
#
loop_
_entity.id
_entity.type
_entity.pdbx_description
1 polymer ?
#
loop_
_entity_poly.entity_id
_entity_poly.type
_entity_poly.pdbx_seq_one_letter_code
_entity_poly.pdbx_strand_id
1 'polypeptide(L)'
;MLLTANCECGILLTANCECVILLTANCECVILLTANCECVILLTANCECGILLTANCQCGILLTANCECGILLTANCQCGILLTANCECGILLTANCECVILLTANCECVILLTANCETSTEREEGGGGVQKAGMKRRHEDEDTSHNKKLVTDHSVKVASHYNSLQEVGLAVRSRSRIFFMRNFNNWLKSVLIGEILEQVRGAGAQQVSVLDLGCGKGGDLLKWRRGGINHLVCADIAGVSVEQCQSRYEDMKKKSHVNEKIFSAQFITADCTKEVLSDKLDDPELRFDICSCQFVYHYSFESEQKADTMLRNACERLKPGGFFIGTTPDAFELVKRLEASDSLSFGNEVFSVSFQSKGFYPLFSCQYHFSLEDVVNVPEFLVYFPLFEDMAKRYNMRLVLKQRFSEFFEDKVKKEHHRSLMMKMMALEPFPSEDGGRLAADSKEEYCHAKEQCGRVGVKLPVGTLSRSEWEATSIYLVFVFQKMP
;
A
#
# COMPACT_ATOMS: atom_id res chain seq x y z
N MET A 1 -38.72 -15.59 22.50
CA MET A 1 -38.46 -15.04 21.16
C MET A 1 -39.39 -13.86 20.94
N LEU A 2 -38.86 -12.69 20.60
CA LEU A 2 -39.64 -11.51 20.24
C LEU A 2 -39.31 -11.08 18.80
N LEU A 3 -40.29 -10.44 18.14
CA LEU A 3 -40.19 -9.93 16.79
C LEU A 3 -40.57 -8.45 16.78
N THR A 4 -39.76 -7.62 16.14
CA THR A 4 -40.07 -6.20 15.88
C THR A 4 -39.68 -5.84 14.45
N ALA A 5 -40.43 -4.95 13.79
CA ALA A 5 -40.14 -4.51 12.42
C ALA A 5 -40.73 -3.12 12.16
N ASN A 6 -40.14 -2.40 11.19
CA ASN A 6 -40.61 -1.08 10.74
C ASN A 6 -40.72 -0.06 11.88
N CYS A 7 -39.66 0.04 12.67
CA CYS A 7 -39.60 0.85 13.88
C CYS A 7 -38.48 1.88 13.78
N GLU A 8 -38.69 3.10 14.27
CA GLU A 8 -37.61 4.09 14.32
C GLU A 8 -36.53 3.61 15.30
N CYS A 9 -36.90 3.30 16.56
CA CYS A 9 -35.96 2.77 17.53
C CYS A 9 -36.59 1.69 18.42
N GLY A 10 -35.91 0.56 18.58
CA GLY A 10 -36.34 -0.56 19.42
C GLY A 10 -35.30 -0.89 20.49
N ILE A 11 -35.62 -0.62 21.75
CA ILE A 11 -34.76 -0.98 22.89
C ILE A 11 -35.46 -2.03 23.74
N LEU A 12 -34.79 -3.15 23.99
CA LEU A 12 -35.30 -4.21 24.86
C LEU A 12 -34.29 -4.53 25.96
N LEU A 13 -34.80 -4.63 27.19
CA LEU A 13 -34.03 -4.94 28.40
C LEU A 13 -34.55 -6.23 29.00
N THR A 14 -33.68 -7.21 29.21
CA THR A 14 -34.04 -8.51 29.80
C THR A 14 -32.95 -8.99 30.76
N ALA A 15 -33.31 -9.70 31.82
CA ALA A 15 -32.33 -10.28 32.74
C ALA A 15 -32.84 -11.57 33.38
N ASN A 16 -31.92 -12.42 33.86
CA ASN A 16 -32.22 -13.66 34.58
C ASN A 16 -33.14 -14.61 33.79
N CYS A 17 -32.90 -14.74 32.48
CA CYS A 17 -33.67 -15.58 31.58
C CYS A 17 -32.81 -16.75 31.08
N GLU A 18 -33.41 -17.91 30.86
CA GLU A 18 -32.68 -19.03 30.25
C GLU A 18 -32.21 -18.66 28.83
N CYS A 19 -33.12 -18.18 27.97
CA CYS A 19 -32.76 -17.80 26.60
C CYS A 19 -33.55 -16.60 26.08
N VAL A 20 -32.86 -15.66 25.43
CA VAL A 20 -33.45 -14.46 24.82
C VAL A 20 -33.07 -14.40 23.35
N ILE A 21 -34.07 -14.37 22.48
CA ILE A 21 -33.89 -14.24 21.02
C ILE A 21 -34.75 -13.09 20.53
N LEU A 22 -34.13 -12.09 19.90
CA LEU A 22 -34.80 -10.96 19.28
C LEU A 22 -34.51 -10.94 17.78
N LEU A 23 -35.57 -10.90 16.98
CA LEU A 23 -35.53 -10.82 15.52
C LEU A 23 -36.05 -9.46 15.09
N THR A 24 -35.23 -8.71 14.34
CA THR A 24 -35.57 -7.34 13.91
C THR A 24 -35.26 -7.11 12.44
N ALA A 25 -36.10 -6.31 11.77
CA ALA A 25 -35.85 -5.91 10.38
C ALA A 25 -36.42 -4.53 10.06
N ASN A 26 -35.76 -3.81 9.14
CA ASN A 26 -36.18 -2.50 8.63
C ASN A 26 -36.43 -1.48 9.76
N CYS A 27 -35.50 -1.37 10.70
CA CYS A 27 -35.55 -0.35 11.75
C CYS A 27 -34.31 0.54 11.68
N GLU A 28 -34.38 1.80 12.07
CA GLU A 28 -33.17 2.65 12.07
C GLU A 28 -32.20 2.12 13.12
N CYS A 29 -32.62 1.95 14.38
CA CYS A 29 -31.75 1.43 15.43
C CYS A 29 -32.42 0.40 16.34
N VAL A 30 -31.71 -0.68 16.64
CA VAL A 30 -32.14 -1.71 17.59
C VAL A 30 -31.05 -1.99 18.61
N ILE A 31 -31.40 -1.95 19.89
CA ILE A 31 -30.50 -2.22 21.01
C ILE A 31 -31.11 -3.29 21.93
N LEU A 32 -30.41 -4.41 22.09
CA LEU A 32 -30.76 -5.44 23.07
C LEU A 32 -29.74 -5.41 24.22
N LEU A 33 -30.22 -5.15 25.43
CA LEU A 33 -29.41 -5.14 26.65
C LEU A 33 -29.82 -6.29 27.55
N THR A 34 -28.87 -7.17 27.89
CA THR A 34 -29.15 -8.36 28.69
C THR A 34 -28.10 -8.64 29.75
N ALA A 35 -28.52 -9.26 30.86
CA ALA A 35 -27.61 -9.73 31.90
C ALA A 35 -28.07 -11.02 32.58
N ASN A 36 -27.12 -11.85 33.01
CA ASN A 36 -27.36 -13.09 33.77
C ASN A 36 -28.28 -14.08 33.02
N CYS A 37 -28.07 -14.25 31.73
CA CYS A 37 -28.85 -15.17 30.89
C CYS A 37 -27.95 -16.29 30.34
N GLU A 38 -28.47 -17.49 30.12
CA GLU A 38 -27.63 -18.55 29.53
C GLU A 38 -27.30 -18.22 28.07
N CYS A 39 -28.30 -17.93 27.22
CA CYS A 39 -28.06 -17.62 25.81
C CYS A 39 -28.83 -16.39 25.33
N VAL A 40 -28.15 -15.51 24.59
CA VAL A 40 -28.73 -14.27 24.06
C VAL A 40 -28.37 -14.12 22.59
N ILE A 41 -29.38 -13.97 21.73
CA ILE A 41 -29.22 -13.84 20.29
C ILE A 41 -29.99 -12.62 19.77
N LEU A 42 -29.30 -11.69 19.11
CA LEU A 42 -29.91 -10.60 18.35
C LEU A 42 -29.66 -10.83 16.86
N LEU A 43 -30.73 -10.82 16.08
CA LEU A 43 -30.73 -10.94 14.63
C LEU A 43 -31.31 -9.65 14.03
N THR A 44 -30.52 -8.92 13.25
CA THR A 44 -30.95 -7.68 12.57
C THR A 44 -30.72 -7.76 11.06
N ALA A 45 -31.65 -7.21 10.28
CA ALA A 45 -31.52 -7.14 8.83
C ALA A 45 -32.09 -5.83 8.27
N ASN A 46 -31.38 -5.22 7.32
CA ASN A 46 -31.75 -3.94 6.71
C ASN A 46 -32.02 -2.84 7.76
N CYS A 47 -31.16 -2.75 8.77
CA CYS A 47 -31.27 -1.73 9.81
C CYS A 47 -30.05 -0.80 9.73
N GLU A 48 -30.16 0.48 10.07
CA GLU A 48 -28.94 1.31 10.13
C GLU A 48 -28.01 0.76 11.23
N CYS A 49 -28.53 0.46 12.41
CA CYS A 49 -27.72 -0.07 13.50
C CYS A 49 -28.38 -1.20 14.31
N GLY A 50 -27.61 -2.28 14.54
CA GLY A 50 -27.96 -3.38 15.44
C GLY A 50 -26.92 -3.54 16.54
N ILE A 51 -27.31 -3.35 17.80
CA ILE A 51 -26.41 -3.37 18.96
C ILE A 51 -26.87 -4.42 19.98
N LEU A 52 -25.97 -5.33 20.34
CA LEU A 52 -26.19 -6.29 21.41
C LEU A 52 -25.17 -6.06 22.54
N LEU A 53 -25.68 -5.80 23.74
CA LEU A 53 -24.88 -5.69 24.96
C LEU A 53 -25.26 -6.82 25.92
N THR A 54 -24.30 -7.67 26.27
CA THR A 54 -24.50 -8.78 27.22
C THR A 54 -23.48 -8.76 28.35
N ALA A 55 -23.92 -9.13 29.55
CA ALA A 55 -23.05 -9.27 30.71
C ALA A 55 -23.39 -10.50 31.56
N ASN A 56 -22.38 -11.22 32.03
CA ASN A 56 -22.54 -12.42 32.88
C ASN A 56 -23.44 -13.48 32.22
N CYS A 57 -23.35 -13.64 30.91
CA CYS A 57 -24.13 -14.62 30.14
C CYS A 57 -23.26 -15.79 29.68
N GLN A 58 -23.81 -17.00 29.51
CA GLN A 58 -23.00 -18.05 28.88
C GLN A 58 -22.69 -17.72 27.42
N CYS A 59 -23.66 -17.22 26.65
CA CYS A 59 -23.41 -16.78 25.27
C CYS A 59 -24.13 -15.49 24.87
N GLY A 60 -23.43 -14.63 24.14
CA GLY A 60 -24.00 -13.49 23.41
C GLY A 60 -23.68 -13.57 21.92
N ILE A 61 -24.70 -13.59 21.07
CA ILE A 61 -24.57 -13.74 19.61
C ILE A 61 -25.30 -12.60 18.89
N LEU A 62 -24.58 -11.85 18.06
CA LEU A 62 -25.17 -10.85 17.17
C LEU A 62 -24.97 -11.25 15.72
N LEU A 63 -26.07 -11.24 14.97
CA LEU A 63 -26.13 -11.56 13.55
C LEU A 63 -26.74 -10.36 12.83
N THR A 64 -25.97 -9.69 11.97
CA THR A 64 -26.45 -8.53 11.20
C THR A 64 -26.26 -8.73 9.69
N ALA A 65 -27.22 -8.26 8.89
CA ALA A 65 -27.14 -8.33 7.44
C ALA A 65 -27.70 -7.07 6.77
N ASN A 66 -26.95 -6.51 5.81
CA ASN A 66 -27.29 -5.27 5.10
C ASN A 66 -27.57 -4.10 6.06
N CYS A 67 -26.72 -3.94 7.08
CA CYS A 67 -26.87 -2.90 8.08
C CYS A 67 -25.70 -1.92 8.02
N GLU A 68 -25.87 -0.63 8.32
CA GLU A 68 -24.68 0.25 8.38
C GLU A 68 -23.75 -0.19 9.52
N CYS A 69 -24.30 -0.56 10.68
CA CYS A 69 -23.52 -0.96 11.84
C CYS A 69 -24.06 -2.19 12.59
N GLY A 70 -23.16 -3.13 12.93
CA GLY A 70 -23.42 -4.26 13.82
C GLY A 70 -22.42 -4.28 14.98
N ILE A 71 -22.88 -4.07 16.21
CA ILE A 71 -22.01 -3.90 17.38
C ILE A 71 -22.37 -4.91 18.48
N LEU A 72 -21.44 -5.80 18.82
CA LEU A 72 -21.57 -6.72 19.94
C LEU A 72 -20.58 -6.34 21.05
N LEU A 73 -21.10 -6.04 22.23
CA LEU A 73 -20.33 -5.87 23.45
C LEU A 73 -20.67 -6.97 24.45
N THR A 74 -19.67 -7.76 24.86
CA THR A 74 -19.85 -8.80 25.88
C THR A 74 -18.87 -8.66 27.04
N ALA A 75 -19.33 -8.91 28.26
CA ALA A 75 -18.47 -8.89 29.45
C ALA A 75 -18.76 -10.07 30.39
N ASN A 76 -17.71 -10.75 30.85
CA ASN A 76 -17.80 -11.92 31.73
C ASN A 76 -18.70 -13.03 31.13
N CYS A 77 -18.55 -13.30 29.83
CA CYS A 77 -19.35 -14.29 29.13
C CYS A 77 -18.53 -15.50 28.71
N GLN A 78 -19.08 -16.71 28.67
CA GLN A 78 -18.31 -17.84 28.12
C GLN A 78 -18.08 -17.68 26.61
N CYS A 79 -19.08 -17.21 25.86
CA CYS A 79 -18.94 -16.89 24.43
C CYS A 79 -19.50 -15.53 24.00
N GLY A 80 -18.75 -14.87 23.10
CA GLY A 80 -19.19 -13.69 22.34
C GLY A 80 -18.99 -13.90 20.84
N ILE A 81 -20.08 -13.87 20.06
CA ILE A 81 -20.06 -14.20 18.62
C ILE A 81 -20.72 -13.09 17.81
N LEU A 82 -19.96 -12.43 16.93
CA LEU A 82 -20.50 -11.46 15.98
C LEU A 82 -20.36 -11.98 14.55
N LEU A 83 -21.49 -12.15 13.85
CA LEU A 83 -21.50 -12.39 12.41
C LEU A 83 -22.15 -11.20 11.70
N THR A 84 -21.46 -10.60 10.73
CA THR A 84 -21.98 -9.47 9.92
C THR A 84 -21.84 -9.75 8.42
N ALA A 85 -22.79 -9.28 7.61
CA ALA A 85 -22.74 -9.44 6.16
C ALA A 85 -23.28 -8.20 5.43
N ASN A 86 -22.53 -7.68 4.48
CA ASN A 86 -22.83 -6.47 3.71
C ASN A 86 -23.11 -5.26 4.62
N CYS A 87 -22.28 -5.08 5.65
CA CYS A 87 -22.44 -3.98 6.60
C CYS A 87 -21.29 -2.98 6.48
N GLU A 88 -21.52 -1.68 6.62
CA GLU A 88 -20.40 -0.72 6.58
C GLU A 88 -19.43 -0.96 7.75
N CYS A 89 -19.95 -1.35 8.91
CA CYS A 89 -19.21 -1.51 10.15
C CYS A 89 -19.63 -2.73 10.99
N GLY A 90 -18.66 -3.57 11.40
CA GLY A 90 -18.84 -4.65 12.36
C GLY A 90 -17.89 -4.53 13.56
N ILE A 91 -18.40 -4.35 14.77
CA ILE A 91 -17.59 -4.10 15.98
C ILE A 91 -17.88 -5.17 17.03
N LEU A 92 -16.87 -5.95 17.41
CA LEU A 92 -16.92 -6.89 18.53
C LEU A 92 -15.96 -6.44 19.65
N LEU A 93 -16.52 -6.12 20.81
CA LEU A 93 -15.76 -5.74 22.01
C LEU A 93 -16.06 -6.74 23.13
N THR A 94 -15.06 -7.47 23.59
CA THR A 94 -15.25 -8.47 24.65
C THR A 94 -14.27 -8.27 25.82
N ALA A 95 -14.74 -8.59 27.03
CA ALA A 95 -13.90 -8.61 28.23
C ALA A 95 -14.19 -9.85 29.07
N ASN A 96 -13.13 -10.51 29.56
CA ASN A 96 -13.22 -11.71 30.40
C ASN A 96 -14.09 -12.81 29.77
N CYS A 97 -13.87 -13.10 28.48
CA CYS A 97 -14.60 -14.15 27.77
C CYS A 97 -13.70 -15.35 27.44
N GLU A 98 -14.24 -16.57 27.55
CA GLU A 98 -13.46 -17.78 27.26
C GLU A 98 -13.29 -17.96 25.74
N CYS A 99 -14.37 -17.74 24.97
CA CYS A 99 -14.43 -17.94 23.52
C CYS A 99 -14.97 -16.70 22.79
N VAL A 100 -14.25 -16.22 21.77
CA VAL A 100 -14.66 -15.07 20.96
C VAL A 100 -14.58 -15.41 19.47
N ILE A 101 -15.65 -15.15 18.73
CA ILE A 101 -15.77 -15.42 17.28
C ILE A 101 -16.28 -14.17 16.56
N LEU A 102 -15.53 -13.71 15.57
CA LEU A 102 -15.94 -12.65 14.66
C LEU A 102 -15.87 -13.16 13.21
N LEU A 103 -16.97 -13.10 12.48
CA LEU A 103 -17.00 -13.40 11.05
C LEU A 103 -17.72 -12.26 10.33
N THR A 104 -17.10 -11.71 9.30
CA THR A 104 -17.67 -10.61 8.52
C THR A 104 -17.56 -10.92 7.04
N ALA A 105 -18.52 -10.47 6.24
CA ALA A 105 -18.50 -10.63 4.79
C ALA A 105 -18.92 -9.32 4.14
N ASN A 106 -18.11 -8.80 3.20
CA ASN A 106 -18.37 -7.55 2.50
C ASN A 106 -18.58 -6.33 3.42
N CYS A 107 -17.79 -6.23 4.49
CA CYS A 107 -17.84 -5.09 5.40
C CYS A 107 -16.65 -4.14 5.19
N GLU A 108 -16.89 -2.83 5.22
CA GLU A 108 -15.85 -1.82 4.95
C GLU A 108 -14.93 -1.59 6.16
N CYS A 109 -15.48 -1.69 7.37
CA CYS A 109 -14.78 -1.53 8.64
C CYS A 109 -15.11 -2.66 9.62
N VAL A 110 -14.08 -3.27 10.21
CA VAL A 110 -14.22 -4.34 11.21
C VAL A 110 -13.29 -4.07 12.39
N ILE A 111 -13.83 -4.07 13.61
CA ILE A 111 -13.08 -3.81 14.84
C ILE A 111 -13.29 -4.98 15.80
N LEU A 112 -12.20 -5.65 16.19
CA LEU A 112 -12.17 -6.60 17.30
C LEU A 112 -11.28 -6.05 18.42
N LEU A 113 -11.81 -5.94 19.64
CA LEU A 113 -11.01 -5.73 20.84
C LEU A 113 -11.41 -6.73 21.92
N THR A 114 -10.45 -7.50 22.42
CA THR A 114 -10.65 -8.48 23.48
C THR A 114 -9.72 -8.19 24.66
N ALA A 115 -10.22 -8.23 25.89
CA ALA A 115 -9.42 -8.10 27.11
C ALA A 115 -9.57 -9.34 28.00
N ASN A 116 -8.45 -9.88 28.52
CA ASN A 116 -8.40 -11.03 29.44
C ASN A 116 -9.17 -12.27 28.95
N CYS A 117 -8.93 -12.71 27.71
CA CYS A 117 -9.62 -13.86 27.09
C CYS A 117 -8.65 -15.01 26.82
N GLU A 118 -9.03 -16.26 27.13
CA GLU A 118 -8.13 -17.42 27.07
C GLU A 118 -8.07 -18.08 25.68
N THR A 119 -9.09 -17.91 24.83
CA THR A 119 -9.05 -18.32 23.42
C THR A 119 -9.82 -17.37 22.50
N SER A 120 -9.11 -16.65 21.64
CA SER A 120 -9.70 -15.91 20.52
C SER A 120 -9.46 -16.68 19.22
N THR A 121 -10.52 -17.02 18.51
CA THR A 121 -10.44 -17.59 17.15
C THR A 121 -11.01 -16.59 16.17
N GLU A 122 -10.16 -15.73 15.62
CA GLU A 122 -10.43 -15.07 14.35
C GLU A 122 -10.26 -16.11 13.24
N ARG A 123 -11.32 -16.38 12.48
CA ARG A 123 -11.24 -17.19 11.25
C ARG A 123 -11.66 -16.32 10.07
N GLU A 124 -10.73 -15.59 9.47
CA GLU A 124 -10.61 -15.64 8.01
C GLU A 124 -9.75 -16.88 7.71
N GLU A 125 -10.19 -17.76 6.81
CA GLU A 125 -9.42 -18.93 6.37
C GLU A 125 -7.95 -18.54 6.05
N GLY A 126 -6.87 -19.00 6.67
CA GLY A 126 -6.62 -19.88 7.81
C GLY A 126 -5.08 -20.14 7.89
N GLY A 127 -4.61 -20.60 9.05
CA GLY A 127 -3.28 -21.11 9.50
C GLY A 127 -2.11 -21.31 8.50
N GLY A 128 -0.83 -21.22 8.89
CA GLY A 128 -0.22 -21.48 10.20
C GLY A 128 0.71 -22.71 10.11
N GLY A 129 2.00 -22.56 10.43
CA GLY A 129 2.99 -23.65 10.40
C GLY A 129 4.33 -23.38 11.10
N VAL A 130 4.29 -23.34 12.45
CA VAL A 130 5.29 -23.79 13.46
C VAL A 130 6.80 -23.54 13.26
N GLN A 131 7.37 -22.71 14.12
CA GLN A 131 8.80 -22.69 14.49
C GLN A 131 9.09 -23.64 15.67
N LYS A 132 10.21 -24.37 15.61
CA LYS A 132 10.83 -25.04 16.77
C LYS A 132 12.09 -24.29 17.19
N ALA A 133 12.14 -23.92 18.46
CA ALA A 133 13.29 -23.32 19.12
C ALA A 133 14.43 -24.34 19.31
N GLY A 134 15.67 -23.92 19.06
CA GLY A 134 16.89 -24.69 19.28
C GLY A 134 18.03 -23.79 19.77
N MET A 135 18.23 -23.78 21.09
CA MET A 135 19.28 -23.11 21.83
C MET A 135 20.70 -23.53 21.36
N LYS A 136 21.59 -22.59 21.03
CA LYS A 136 23.04 -22.85 20.96
C LYS A 136 23.93 -21.63 21.32
N ARG A 137 24.55 -21.82 22.48
CA ARG A 137 25.75 -21.26 23.14
C ARG A 137 26.67 -20.31 22.34
N ARG A 138 27.06 -19.24 23.06
CA ARG A 138 28.23 -18.37 22.82
C ARG A 138 29.52 -19.19 22.71
N HIS A 139 30.36 -18.81 21.76
CA HIS A 139 31.81 -19.03 21.83
C HIS A 139 32.49 -17.74 21.36
N GLU A 140 33.28 -17.16 22.26
CA GLU A 140 34.27 -16.11 21.99
C GLU A 140 35.43 -16.77 21.24
N ASP A 141 35.97 -16.09 20.22
CA ASP A 141 37.37 -16.20 19.80
C ASP A 141 37.77 -14.87 19.15
N GLU A 142 38.70 -14.18 19.80
CA GLU A 142 39.47 -13.06 19.28
C GLU A 142 40.56 -13.62 18.35
N ASP A 143 40.71 -13.07 17.12
CA ASP A 143 42.06 -12.77 16.64
C ASP A 143 42.13 -11.73 15.50
N THR A 144 42.91 -10.69 15.80
CA THR A 144 43.81 -9.86 14.98
C THR A 144 43.42 -9.31 13.59
N SER A 145 43.04 -8.04 13.61
CA SER A 145 43.46 -6.91 12.76
C SER A 145 43.94 -7.15 11.32
N HIS A 146 43.18 -6.66 10.34
CA HIS A 146 43.69 -5.91 9.17
C HIS A 146 42.72 -4.77 8.87
N ASN A 147 43.16 -3.53 9.12
CA ASN A 147 42.35 -2.30 9.00
C ASN A 147 42.13 -1.93 7.51
N LYS A 148 41.18 -2.60 6.84
CA LYS A 148 40.50 -2.03 5.68
C LYS A 148 39.31 -1.24 6.20
N LYS A 149 39.24 0.07 5.92
CA LYS A 149 38.00 0.85 6.09
C LYS A 149 36.89 0.08 5.35
N LEU A 150 36.02 -0.60 6.09
CA LEU A 150 34.83 -1.25 5.59
C LEU A 150 33.92 -0.14 5.06
N VAL A 151 34.02 0.14 3.76
CA VAL A 151 32.99 0.88 3.03
C VAL A 151 31.74 0.02 3.14
N THR A 152 30.81 0.46 3.97
CA THR A 152 29.52 -0.22 4.16
C THR A 152 28.74 -0.09 2.85
N ASP A 153 28.60 -1.19 2.14
CA ASP A 153 27.87 -1.31 0.87
C ASP A 153 26.46 -0.71 0.99
N HIS A 154 26.15 0.31 0.18
CA HIS A 154 24.89 1.05 0.29
C HIS A 154 23.67 0.16 0.04
N SER A 155 23.82 -0.86 -0.82
CA SER A 155 22.71 -1.78 -1.10
C SER A 155 22.30 -2.58 0.15
N VAL A 156 23.23 -2.88 1.06
CA VAL A 156 22.94 -3.49 2.37
C VAL A 156 22.15 -2.54 3.27
N LYS A 157 22.48 -1.24 3.27
CA LYS A 157 21.74 -0.22 4.05
C LYS A 157 20.30 -0.09 3.55
N VAL A 158 20.11 -0.03 2.23
CA VAL A 158 18.79 0.03 1.60
C VAL A 158 17.98 -1.22 1.94
N ALA A 159 18.55 -2.42 1.76
CA ALA A 159 17.87 -3.67 2.09
C ALA A 159 17.49 -3.76 3.57
N SER A 160 18.39 -3.34 4.45
CA SER A 160 18.18 -3.35 5.91
C SER A 160 17.09 -2.37 6.35
N HIS A 161 17.02 -1.19 5.73
CA HIS A 161 15.93 -0.23 5.96
C HIS A 161 14.57 -0.84 5.58
N TYR A 162 14.43 -1.38 4.38
CA TYR A 162 13.15 -1.93 3.93
C TYR A 162 12.74 -3.19 4.70
N ASN A 163 13.70 -4.03 5.11
CA ASN A 163 13.45 -5.19 5.96
C ASN A 163 13.00 -4.79 7.39
N SER A 164 13.43 -3.64 7.92
CA SER A 164 13.10 -3.22 9.29
C SER A 164 11.74 -2.54 9.40
N LEU A 165 11.23 -1.97 8.30
CA LEU A 165 9.89 -1.38 8.27
C LEU A 165 8.85 -2.46 8.54
N GLN A 166 8.04 -2.28 9.58
CA GLN A 166 6.93 -3.19 9.85
C GLN A 166 5.77 -2.96 8.86
N GLU A 167 5.07 -4.04 8.50
CA GLU A 167 3.79 -3.89 7.82
C GLU A 167 2.72 -3.46 8.82
N VAL A 168 2.52 -2.15 8.91
CA VAL A 168 1.37 -1.56 9.58
C VAL A 168 0.21 -1.55 8.59
N GLY A 169 -0.89 -2.23 8.92
CA GLY A 169 -2.04 -2.43 8.03
C GLY A 169 -2.70 -1.14 7.55
N LEU A 170 -3.74 -1.25 6.71
CA LEU A 170 -4.41 -0.11 6.08
C LEU A 170 -4.92 0.94 7.09
N ALA A 171 -5.45 0.51 8.24
CA ALA A 171 -5.98 1.39 9.28
C ALA A 171 -4.92 2.27 9.96
N VAL A 172 -3.67 1.80 10.06
CA VAL A 172 -2.57 2.63 10.58
C VAL A 172 -2.07 3.57 9.48
N ARG A 173 -2.00 3.08 8.23
CA ARG A 173 -1.60 3.90 7.08
C ARG A 173 -2.56 5.05 6.79
N SER A 174 -3.86 4.88 7.03
CA SER A 174 -4.87 5.94 6.86
C SER A 174 -4.72 7.09 7.86
N ARG A 175 -3.99 6.87 8.96
CA ARG A 175 -3.69 7.90 9.97
C ARG A 175 -2.35 8.60 9.73
N SER A 176 -1.62 8.25 8.67
CA SER A 176 -0.33 8.85 8.32
C SER A 176 -0.52 10.26 7.76
N ARG A 177 0.35 11.20 8.15
CA ARG A 177 0.41 12.57 7.63
C ARG A 177 0.50 12.65 6.11
N ILE A 178 1.04 11.62 5.47
CA ILE A 178 1.23 11.53 4.02
C ILE A 178 0.26 10.54 3.34
N PHE A 179 -0.90 10.26 3.96
CA PHE A 179 -1.91 9.33 3.43
C PHE A 179 -2.32 9.68 1.99
N PHE A 180 -2.70 10.93 1.74
CA PHE A 180 -3.15 11.37 0.42
C PHE A 180 -2.02 11.35 -0.59
N MET A 181 -0.80 11.77 -0.23
CA MET A 181 0.37 11.64 -1.09
C MET A 181 0.68 10.17 -1.47
N ARG A 182 0.56 9.21 -0.54
CA ARG A 182 0.72 7.78 -0.85
C ARG A 182 -0.35 7.30 -1.84
N ASN A 183 -1.59 7.74 -1.69
CA ASN A 183 -2.68 7.41 -2.62
C ASN A 183 -2.48 8.07 -3.98
N PHE A 184 -2.00 9.31 -4.03
CA PHE A 184 -1.62 10.03 -5.25
C PHE A 184 -0.52 9.29 -6.01
N ASN A 185 0.55 8.90 -5.34
CA ASN A 185 1.63 8.10 -5.94
C ASN A 185 1.09 6.75 -6.46
N ASN A 186 0.19 6.10 -5.73
CA ASN A 186 -0.45 4.87 -6.19
C ASN A 186 -1.39 5.09 -7.40
N TRP A 187 -2.09 6.21 -7.47
CA TRP A 187 -2.92 6.58 -8.61
C TRP A 187 -2.06 6.81 -9.86
N LEU A 188 -0.97 7.57 -9.75
CA LEU A 188 -0.01 7.79 -10.84
C LEU A 188 0.51 6.47 -11.41
N LYS A 189 0.94 5.55 -10.53
CA LYS A 189 1.39 4.21 -10.93
C LYS A 189 0.28 3.40 -11.61
N SER A 190 -0.94 3.47 -11.10
CA SER A 190 -2.09 2.74 -11.66
C SER A 190 -2.43 3.23 -13.07
N VAL A 191 -2.38 4.54 -13.29
CA VAL A 191 -2.59 5.15 -14.61
C VAL A 191 -1.47 4.78 -15.58
N LEU A 192 -0.19 4.92 -15.16
CA LEU A 192 0.96 4.55 -15.98
C LEU A 192 0.91 3.09 -16.41
N ILE A 193 0.69 2.17 -15.46
CA ILE A 193 0.59 0.73 -15.72
C ILE A 193 -0.58 0.43 -16.65
N GLY A 194 -1.75 1.05 -16.41
CA GLY A 194 -2.95 0.88 -17.24
C GLY A 194 -2.72 1.27 -18.70
N GLU A 195 -2.20 2.48 -18.95
CA GLU A 195 -1.97 2.96 -20.32
C GLU A 195 -0.94 2.11 -21.08
N ILE A 196 0.07 1.57 -20.39
CA ILE A 196 1.09 0.74 -21.02
C ILE A 196 0.56 -0.66 -21.31
N LEU A 197 -0.26 -1.23 -20.41
CA LEU A 197 -0.95 -2.49 -20.66
C LEU A 197 -1.91 -2.38 -21.86
N GLU A 198 -2.63 -1.27 -22.00
CA GLU A 198 -3.46 -1.01 -23.17
C GLU A 198 -2.65 -0.97 -24.46
N GLN A 199 -1.48 -0.30 -24.46
CA GLN A 199 -0.58 -0.27 -25.61
C GLN A 199 -0.03 -1.66 -25.97
N VAL A 200 0.43 -2.43 -24.98
CA VAL A 200 0.93 -3.80 -25.17
C VAL A 200 -0.15 -4.71 -25.76
N ARG A 201 -1.38 -4.64 -25.26
CA ARG A 201 -2.52 -5.40 -25.79
C ARG A 201 -2.92 -4.92 -27.18
N GLY A 202 -2.93 -3.61 -27.42
CA GLY A 202 -3.23 -3.00 -28.71
C GLY A 202 -2.23 -3.41 -29.80
N ALA A 203 -0.98 -3.69 -29.42
CA ALA A 203 0.05 -4.24 -30.30
C ALA A 203 -0.08 -5.76 -30.55
N GLY A 204 -1.09 -6.42 -29.97
CA GLY A 204 -1.42 -7.83 -30.24
C GLY A 204 -0.91 -8.83 -29.19
N ALA A 205 -0.34 -8.38 -28.06
CA ALA A 205 0.10 -9.30 -27.00
C ALA A 205 -1.10 -10.00 -26.34
N GLN A 206 -1.21 -11.31 -26.55
CA GLN A 206 -2.27 -12.13 -25.95
C GLN A 206 -1.93 -12.63 -24.54
N GLN A 207 -0.64 -12.88 -24.29
CA GLN A 207 -0.12 -13.28 -22.98
C GLN A 207 0.93 -12.28 -22.54
N VAL A 208 0.62 -11.56 -21.46
CA VAL A 208 1.46 -10.47 -20.95
C VAL A 208 2.31 -10.97 -19.78
N SER A 209 3.61 -10.92 -19.93
CA SER A 209 4.60 -11.22 -18.89
C SER A 209 5.26 -9.94 -18.41
N VAL A 210 5.33 -9.75 -17.09
CA VAL A 210 5.84 -8.52 -16.47
C VAL A 210 7.00 -8.83 -15.53
N LEU A 211 8.03 -8.00 -15.56
CA LEU A 211 9.06 -7.93 -14.52
C LEU A 211 8.81 -6.70 -13.64
N ASP A 212 8.62 -6.89 -12.34
CA ASP A 212 8.53 -5.84 -11.32
C ASP A 212 9.85 -5.78 -10.55
N LEU A 213 10.69 -4.81 -10.89
CA LEU A 213 12.06 -4.64 -10.41
C LEU A 213 12.08 -3.67 -9.23
N GLY A 214 12.47 -4.19 -8.06
CA GLY A 214 12.29 -3.54 -6.77
C GLY A 214 10.82 -3.58 -6.34
N CYS A 215 10.23 -4.77 -6.35
CA CYS A 215 8.80 -4.97 -6.07
C CYS A 215 8.39 -4.59 -4.64
N GLY A 216 9.36 -4.44 -3.73
CA GLY A 216 9.16 -4.25 -2.30
C GLY A 216 8.19 -5.30 -1.76
N LYS A 217 7.24 -4.86 -0.95
CA LYS A 217 6.21 -5.69 -0.29
C LYS A 217 4.99 -5.97 -1.17
N GLY A 218 5.14 -5.89 -2.49
CA GLY A 218 4.05 -6.19 -3.44
C GLY A 218 2.96 -5.11 -3.51
N GLY A 219 3.33 -3.84 -3.43
CA GLY A 219 2.38 -2.70 -3.52
C GLY A 219 1.62 -2.61 -4.86
N ASP A 220 2.16 -3.22 -5.91
CA ASP A 220 1.64 -3.17 -7.27
C ASP A 220 0.94 -4.46 -7.72
N LEU A 221 0.92 -5.52 -6.88
CA LEU A 221 0.25 -6.80 -7.19
C LEU A 221 -1.22 -6.64 -7.62
N LEU A 222 -1.98 -5.78 -6.93
CA LEU A 222 -3.38 -5.53 -7.27
C LEU A 222 -3.52 -4.79 -8.60
N LYS A 223 -2.55 -3.93 -8.95
CA LYS A 223 -2.54 -3.22 -10.23
C LYS A 223 -2.33 -4.22 -11.37
N TRP A 224 -1.39 -5.14 -11.21
CA TRP A 224 -1.14 -6.22 -12.15
C TRP A 224 -2.31 -7.20 -12.28
N ARG A 225 -2.99 -7.53 -11.17
CA ARG A 225 -4.20 -8.39 -11.18
C ARG A 225 -5.31 -7.73 -11.97
N ARG A 226 -5.61 -6.45 -11.68
CA ARG A 226 -6.61 -5.67 -12.43
C ARG A 226 -6.23 -5.48 -13.90
N GLY A 227 -4.93 -5.44 -14.20
CA GLY A 227 -4.38 -5.40 -15.55
C GLY A 227 -4.54 -6.71 -16.34
N GLY A 228 -4.92 -7.81 -15.67
CA GLY A 228 -5.18 -9.10 -16.31
C GLY A 228 -3.95 -9.72 -16.99
N ILE A 229 -2.75 -9.51 -16.42
CA ILE A 229 -1.51 -10.09 -16.95
C ILE A 229 -1.49 -11.63 -16.75
N ASN A 230 -0.52 -12.30 -17.37
CA ASN A 230 -0.41 -13.76 -17.34
C ASN A 230 0.68 -14.25 -16.40
N HIS A 231 1.81 -13.54 -16.35
CA HIS A 231 2.95 -13.90 -15.53
C HIS A 231 3.63 -12.66 -14.94
N LEU A 232 4.07 -12.75 -13.68
CA LEU A 232 4.77 -11.70 -12.96
C LEU A 232 6.06 -12.23 -12.32
N VAL A 233 7.19 -11.60 -12.60
CA VAL A 233 8.43 -11.82 -11.83
C VAL A 233 8.61 -10.64 -10.90
N CYS A 234 8.63 -10.89 -9.60
CA CYS A 234 8.88 -9.90 -8.56
C CYS A 234 10.31 -10.05 -8.06
N ALA A 235 11.16 -9.05 -8.25
CA ALA A 235 12.55 -9.07 -7.79
C ALA A 235 12.83 -7.91 -6.83
N ASP A 236 13.50 -8.18 -5.71
CA ASP A 236 13.95 -7.14 -4.77
C ASP A 236 15.22 -7.58 -4.03
N ILE A 237 16.00 -6.61 -3.54
CA ILE A 237 17.19 -6.87 -2.72
C ILE A 237 16.82 -7.26 -1.29
N ALA A 238 15.70 -6.77 -0.79
CA ALA A 238 15.22 -6.96 0.57
C ALA A 238 14.44 -8.28 0.67
N GLY A 239 15.11 -9.36 1.09
CA GLY A 239 14.49 -10.70 1.16
C GLY A 239 13.19 -10.77 1.97
N VAL A 240 13.08 -10.05 3.09
CA VAL A 240 11.82 -9.99 3.88
C VAL A 240 10.71 -9.32 3.08
N SER A 241 11.04 -8.32 2.26
CA SER A 241 10.05 -7.67 1.39
C SER A 241 9.57 -8.60 0.29
N VAL A 242 10.47 -9.42 -0.29
CA VAL A 242 10.12 -10.46 -1.27
C VAL A 242 9.20 -11.51 -0.65
N GLU A 243 9.52 -12.00 0.55
CA GLU A 243 8.68 -12.95 1.30
C GLU A 243 7.28 -12.36 1.57
N GLN A 244 7.20 -11.10 2.01
CA GLN A 244 5.93 -10.40 2.22
C GLN A 244 5.14 -10.22 0.92
N CYS A 245 5.82 -9.87 -0.18
CA CYS A 245 5.22 -9.80 -1.50
C CYS A 245 4.64 -11.17 -1.93
N GLN A 246 5.37 -12.26 -1.69
CA GLN A 246 4.93 -13.60 -1.97
C GLN A 246 3.71 -13.99 -1.13
N SER A 247 3.73 -13.75 0.18
CA SER A 247 2.57 -14.00 1.06
C SER A 247 1.33 -13.25 0.56
N ARG A 248 1.47 -11.97 0.22
CA ARG A 248 0.37 -11.16 -0.30
C ARG A 248 -0.20 -11.69 -1.62
N TYR A 249 0.66 -12.17 -2.51
CA TYR A 249 0.21 -12.81 -3.75
C TYR A 249 -0.53 -14.13 -3.48
N GLU A 250 -0.02 -14.98 -2.59
CA GLU A 250 -0.68 -16.24 -2.24
C GLU A 250 -2.04 -16.01 -1.56
N ASP A 251 -2.16 -14.99 -0.71
CA ASP A 251 -3.45 -14.61 -0.12
C ASP A 251 -4.43 -14.09 -1.17
N MET A 252 -3.97 -13.26 -2.11
CA MET A 252 -4.76 -12.83 -3.26
C MET A 252 -5.22 -14.01 -4.12
N LYS A 253 -4.35 -15.01 -4.31
CA LYS A 253 -4.64 -16.24 -5.09
C LYS A 253 -5.65 -17.12 -4.38
N LYS A 254 -5.52 -17.36 -3.08
CA LYS A 254 -6.48 -18.13 -2.26
C LYS A 254 -7.87 -17.50 -2.28
N LYS A 255 -7.95 -16.17 -2.20
CA LYS A 255 -9.22 -15.42 -2.24
C LYS A 255 -9.82 -15.30 -3.67
N SER A 256 -9.15 -15.81 -4.71
CA SER A 256 -9.67 -15.74 -6.09
C SER A 256 -10.67 -16.87 -6.35
N HIS A 257 -11.84 -16.53 -6.89
CA HIS A 257 -12.83 -17.53 -7.30
C HIS A 257 -12.31 -18.40 -8.47
N VAL A 258 -12.88 -19.60 -8.65
CA VAL A 258 -12.51 -20.55 -9.73
C VAL A 258 -12.52 -19.91 -11.13
N ASN A 259 -13.36 -18.90 -11.34
CA ASN A 259 -13.50 -18.19 -12.62
C ASN A 259 -12.60 -16.94 -12.74
N GLU A 260 -11.91 -16.54 -11.67
CA GLU A 260 -10.99 -15.41 -11.69
C GLU A 260 -9.56 -15.87 -11.98
N LYS A 261 -9.07 -15.53 -13.17
CA LYS A 261 -7.71 -15.85 -13.58
C LYS A 261 -6.72 -14.88 -12.94
N ILE A 262 -5.97 -15.36 -11.95
CA ILE A 262 -4.78 -14.67 -11.44
C ILE A 262 -3.55 -15.07 -12.25
N PHE A 263 -2.60 -14.15 -12.41
CA PHE A 263 -1.31 -14.43 -13.06
C PHE A 263 -0.51 -15.46 -12.25
N SER A 264 0.37 -16.22 -12.92
CA SER A 264 1.42 -16.96 -12.22
C SER A 264 2.52 -15.99 -11.78
N ALA A 265 3.24 -16.30 -10.69
CA ALA A 265 4.28 -15.42 -10.17
C ALA A 265 5.56 -16.17 -9.80
N GLN A 266 6.70 -15.52 -9.97
CA GLN A 266 8.02 -15.92 -9.47
C GLN A 266 8.56 -14.81 -8.55
N PHE A 267 9.20 -15.19 -7.45
CA PHE A 267 9.72 -14.25 -6.44
C PHE A 267 11.22 -14.45 -6.28
N ILE A 268 12.02 -13.39 -6.50
CA ILE A 268 13.48 -13.48 -6.55
C ILE A 268 14.09 -12.45 -5.60
N THR A 269 14.83 -12.93 -4.60
CA THR A 269 15.70 -12.08 -3.79
C THR A 269 17.05 -11.93 -4.48
N ALA A 270 17.36 -10.73 -4.98
CA ALA A 270 18.62 -10.44 -5.68
C ALA A 270 18.98 -8.95 -5.63
N ASP A 271 20.28 -8.66 -5.49
CA ASP A 271 20.82 -7.32 -5.77
C ASP A 271 20.87 -7.13 -7.30
N CYS A 272 19.78 -6.63 -7.87
CA CYS A 272 19.63 -6.40 -9.31
C CYS A 272 20.61 -5.36 -9.88
N THR A 273 21.46 -4.74 -9.06
CA THR A 273 22.56 -3.86 -9.49
C THR A 273 23.90 -4.60 -9.63
N LYS A 274 24.00 -5.84 -9.13
CA LYS A 274 25.23 -6.64 -9.15
C LYS A 274 25.05 -8.01 -9.79
N GLU A 275 23.84 -8.57 -9.68
CA GLU A 275 23.50 -9.90 -10.14
C GLU A 275 22.76 -9.83 -11.47
N VAL A 276 23.02 -10.78 -12.37
CA VAL A 276 22.30 -10.93 -13.64
C VAL A 276 21.01 -11.69 -13.36
N LEU A 277 19.87 -11.02 -13.51
CA LEU A 277 18.57 -11.58 -13.14
C LEU A 277 18.16 -12.75 -14.05
N SER A 278 18.61 -12.77 -15.31
CA SER A 278 18.28 -13.85 -16.24
C SER A 278 18.77 -15.23 -15.78
N ASP A 279 19.81 -15.27 -14.95
CA ASP A 279 20.40 -16.52 -14.44
C ASP A 279 19.59 -17.09 -13.26
N LYS A 280 18.62 -16.32 -12.75
CA LYS A 280 17.74 -16.66 -11.62
C LYS A 280 16.29 -16.93 -12.04
N LEU A 281 15.97 -16.80 -13.34
CA LEU A 281 14.63 -17.08 -13.84
C LEU A 281 14.39 -18.60 -13.87
N ASP A 282 13.19 -19.03 -13.49
CA ASP A 282 12.81 -20.45 -13.56
C ASP A 282 12.80 -20.95 -15.02
N ASP A 283 12.39 -20.06 -15.94
CA ASP A 283 12.47 -20.26 -17.39
C ASP A 283 13.59 -19.38 -17.97
N PRO A 284 14.71 -19.98 -18.41
CA PRO A 284 15.83 -19.25 -19.02
C PRO A 284 15.48 -18.54 -20.34
N GLU A 285 14.38 -18.91 -21.00
CA GLU A 285 13.92 -18.30 -22.25
C GLU A 285 12.89 -17.18 -22.03
N LEU A 286 12.41 -16.99 -20.80
CA LEU A 286 11.40 -16.00 -20.46
C LEU A 286 11.77 -14.61 -20.99
N ARG A 287 10.77 -13.96 -21.59
CA ARG A 287 10.82 -12.59 -22.12
C ARG A 287 9.62 -11.81 -21.57
N PHE A 288 9.82 -10.51 -21.36
CA PHE A 288 8.83 -9.62 -20.77
C PHE A 288 8.24 -8.67 -21.80
N ASP A 289 6.95 -8.40 -21.68
CA ASP A 289 6.28 -7.33 -22.41
C ASP A 289 6.49 -5.98 -21.69
N ILE A 290 6.60 -6.01 -20.36
CA ILE A 290 6.79 -4.83 -19.51
C ILE A 290 7.83 -5.14 -18.43
N CYS A 291 8.77 -4.22 -18.22
CA CYS A 291 9.54 -4.10 -17.00
C CYS A 291 9.12 -2.82 -16.28
N SER A 292 8.71 -2.93 -15.03
CA SER A 292 8.30 -1.83 -14.16
C SER A 292 9.34 -1.64 -13.05
N CYS A 293 9.81 -0.41 -12.86
CA CYS A 293 10.81 -0.04 -11.84
C CYS A 293 10.36 1.24 -11.13
N GLN A 294 9.59 1.08 -10.06
CA GLN A 294 8.86 2.17 -9.39
C GLN A 294 9.63 2.64 -8.16
N PHE A 295 10.17 3.86 -8.18
CA PHE A 295 10.96 4.43 -7.08
C PHE A 295 12.20 3.61 -6.69
N VAL A 296 12.88 3.01 -7.68
CA VAL A 296 14.03 2.09 -7.42
C VAL A 296 15.28 2.47 -8.19
N TYR A 297 15.16 2.95 -9.43
CA TYR A 297 16.30 3.04 -10.35
C TYR A 297 17.46 3.92 -9.84
N HIS A 298 17.17 4.98 -9.08
CA HIS A 298 18.17 5.88 -8.50
C HIS A 298 19.13 5.20 -7.52
N TYR A 299 18.76 4.08 -6.89
CA TYR A 299 19.70 3.33 -6.04
C TYR A 299 20.86 2.72 -6.84
N SER A 300 20.68 2.49 -8.14
CA SER A 300 21.73 1.91 -8.99
C SER A 300 22.83 2.90 -9.38
N PHE A 301 22.58 4.21 -9.27
CA PHE A 301 23.51 5.27 -9.68
C PHE A 301 24.69 5.47 -8.71
N GLU A 302 24.87 4.57 -7.75
CA GLU A 302 26.06 4.49 -6.91
C GLU A 302 27.34 4.34 -7.76
N SER A 303 27.29 3.59 -8.86
CA SER A 303 28.39 3.46 -9.82
C SER A 303 27.87 3.17 -11.23
N GLU A 304 28.68 3.42 -12.26
CA GLU A 304 28.33 3.11 -13.65
C GLU A 304 27.97 1.63 -13.83
N GLN A 305 28.78 0.73 -13.24
CA GLN A 305 28.57 -0.72 -13.35
C GLN A 305 27.23 -1.14 -12.73
N LYS A 306 26.85 -0.56 -11.58
CA LYS A 306 25.59 -0.85 -10.91
C LYS A 306 24.39 -0.37 -11.74
N ALA A 307 24.48 0.85 -12.27
CA ALA A 307 23.45 1.44 -13.14
C ALA A 307 23.26 0.66 -14.45
N ASP A 308 24.37 0.26 -15.11
CA ASP A 308 24.36 -0.55 -16.34
C ASP A 308 23.78 -1.94 -16.07
N THR A 309 24.16 -2.60 -14.97
CA THR A 309 23.63 -3.93 -14.61
C THR A 309 22.13 -3.91 -14.32
N MET A 310 21.64 -2.92 -13.57
CA MET A 310 20.19 -2.80 -13.33
C MET A 310 19.43 -2.49 -14.64
N LEU A 311 20.02 -1.65 -15.51
CA LEU A 311 19.42 -1.34 -16.81
C LEU A 311 19.40 -2.56 -17.75
N ARG A 312 20.46 -3.36 -17.74
CA ARG A 312 20.54 -4.66 -18.41
C ARG A 312 19.41 -5.57 -17.97
N ASN A 313 19.26 -5.78 -16.67
CA ASN A 313 18.21 -6.62 -16.10
C ASN A 313 16.80 -6.14 -16.50
N ALA A 314 16.59 -4.83 -16.54
CA ALA A 314 15.32 -4.24 -16.95
C ALA A 314 15.02 -4.41 -18.45
N CYS A 315 16.05 -4.36 -19.32
CA CYS A 315 15.86 -4.15 -20.76
C CYS A 315 16.27 -5.33 -21.66
N GLU A 316 17.18 -6.21 -21.22
CA GLU A 316 17.74 -7.25 -22.10
C GLU A 316 16.71 -8.32 -22.47
N ARG A 317 15.79 -8.64 -21.55
CA ARG A 317 14.73 -9.64 -21.73
C ARG A 317 13.39 -9.04 -22.18
N LEU A 318 13.33 -7.74 -22.49
CA LEU A 318 12.14 -7.16 -23.11
C LEU A 318 11.97 -7.67 -24.54
N LYS A 319 10.75 -8.07 -24.88
CA LYS A 319 10.35 -8.37 -26.26
C LYS A 319 10.47 -7.11 -27.13
N PRO A 320 10.75 -7.23 -28.43
CA PRO A 320 10.56 -6.13 -29.38
C PRO A 320 9.19 -5.47 -29.21
N GLY A 321 9.17 -4.14 -29.07
CA GLY A 321 7.96 -3.36 -28.78
C GLY A 321 7.54 -3.32 -27.30
N GLY A 322 8.18 -4.10 -26.42
CA GLY A 322 7.96 -4.08 -24.97
C GLY A 322 8.48 -2.81 -24.30
N PHE A 323 8.08 -2.57 -23.06
CA PHE A 323 8.29 -1.30 -22.38
C PHE A 323 9.10 -1.43 -21.09
N PHE A 324 10.01 -0.48 -20.87
CA PHE A 324 10.62 -0.24 -19.57
C PHE A 324 10.02 1.05 -18.99
N ILE A 325 9.31 0.92 -17.87
CA ILE A 325 8.55 2.01 -17.25
C ILE A 325 8.97 2.20 -15.80
N GLY A 326 8.87 3.43 -15.30
CA GLY A 326 9.24 3.67 -13.91
C GLY A 326 9.06 5.10 -13.45
N THR A 327 9.41 5.29 -12.19
CA THR A 327 9.44 6.58 -11.52
C THR A 327 10.78 6.77 -10.80
N THR A 328 11.33 7.97 -10.88
CA THR A 328 12.59 8.32 -10.21
C THR A 328 12.64 9.83 -9.92
N PRO A 329 13.42 10.29 -8.93
CA PRO A 329 13.63 11.72 -8.71
C PRO A 329 14.19 12.43 -9.95
N ASP A 330 13.70 13.64 -10.22
CA ASP A 330 14.20 14.53 -11.25
C ASP A 330 15.45 15.27 -10.75
N ALA A 331 16.62 14.90 -11.29
CA ALA A 331 17.88 15.54 -10.94
C ALA A 331 17.86 17.07 -11.13
N PHE A 332 17.14 17.59 -12.13
CA PHE A 332 17.05 19.03 -12.33
C PHE A 332 16.29 19.72 -11.19
N GLU A 333 15.22 19.09 -10.69
CA GLU A 333 14.45 19.64 -9.57
C GLU A 333 15.23 19.56 -8.27
N LEU A 334 15.92 18.44 -8.01
CA LEU A 334 16.78 18.27 -6.84
C LEU A 334 17.90 19.32 -6.80
N VAL A 335 18.65 19.47 -7.90
CA VAL A 335 19.76 20.43 -7.98
C VAL A 335 19.25 21.86 -7.90
N LYS A 336 18.13 22.18 -8.58
CA LYS A 336 17.51 23.52 -8.51
C LYS A 336 17.18 23.92 -7.06
N ARG A 337 16.57 23.01 -6.28
CA ARG A 337 16.22 23.28 -4.88
C ARG A 337 17.44 23.35 -3.98
N LEU A 338 18.44 22.51 -4.21
CA LEU A 338 19.70 22.55 -3.48
C LEU A 338 20.45 23.87 -3.72
N GLU A 339 20.58 24.31 -4.96
CA GLU A 339 21.31 25.53 -5.30
C GLU A 339 20.56 26.80 -4.86
N ALA A 340 19.24 26.73 -4.72
CA ALA A 340 18.43 27.78 -4.10
C ALA A 340 18.52 27.79 -2.56
N SER A 341 19.05 26.73 -1.93
CA SER A 341 19.19 26.63 -0.48
C SER A 341 20.50 27.27 0.00
N ASP A 342 20.42 27.97 1.14
CA ASP A 342 21.59 28.49 1.83
C ASP A 342 22.46 27.38 2.43
N SER A 343 21.93 26.16 2.57
CA SER A 343 22.61 25.00 3.15
C SER A 343 22.82 23.85 2.14
N LEU A 344 23.31 22.70 2.60
CA LEU A 344 23.38 21.46 1.81
C LEU A 344 22.09 20.64 1.88
N SER A 345 21.05 21.19 2.50
CA SER A 345 19.78 20.51 2.73
C SER A 345 18.61 21.38 2.30
N PHE A 346 17.51 20.75 1.89
CA PHE A 346 16.22 21.39 1.67
C PHE A 346 15.10 20.40 1.99
N GLY A 347 13.91 20.91 2.25
CA GLY A 347 12.76 20.09 2.63
C GLY A 347 11.72 20.91 3.39
N ASN A 348 10.75 20.19 3.94
CA ASN A 348 9.68 20.71 4.78
C ASN A 348 9.34 19.67 5.86
N GLU A 349 8.16 19.72 6.46
CA GLU A 349 7.80 18.81 7.55
C GLU A 349 7.57 17.36 7.11
N VAL A 350 7.29 17.09 5.83
CA VAL A 350 7.01 15.72 5.34
C VAL A 350 8.24 15.05 4.71
N PHE A 351 9.19 15.83 4.19
CA PHE A 351 10.39 15.30 3.55
C PHE A 351 11.63 16.17 3.77
N SER A 352 12.81 15.55 3.72
CA SER A 352 14.09 16.26 3.65
C SER A 352 15.08 15.58 2.72
N VAL A 353 15.88 16.41 2.03
CA VAL A 353 16.96 16.00 1.14
C VAL A 353 18.24 16.67 1.62
N SER A 354 19.31 15.90 1.81
CA SER A 354 20.62 16.42 2.23
C SER A 354 21.76 15.89 1.36
N PHE A 355 22.45 16.79 0.67
CA PHE A 355 23.60 16.45 -0.18
C PHE A 355 24.91 16.49 0.60
N GLN A 356 25.93 15.81 0.07
CA GLN A 356 27.30 15.89 0.63
C GLN A 356 28.01 17.19 0.20
N SER A 357 27.67 17.72 -0.98
CA SER A 357 28.25 18.94 -1.55
C SER A 357 27.29 19.61 -2.55
N LYS A 358 27.53 20.88 -2.88
CA LYS A 358 26.84 21.64 -3.94
C LYS A 358 27.84 22.21 -4.96
N GLY A 359 27.40 22.51 -6.18
CA GLY A 359 28.22 23.03 -7.27
C GLY A 359 29.03 22.00 -8.08
N PHE A 360 29.14 20.75 -7.62
CA PHE A 360 29.73 19.65 -8.39
C PHE A 360 28.88 18.38 -8.26
N TYR A 361 28.36 17.90 -9.39
CA TYR A 361 27.42 16.78 -9.46
C TYR A 361 27.99 15.70 -10.39
N PRO A 362 28.70 14.69 -9.87
CA PRO A 362 29.25 13.63 -10.71
C PRO A 362 28.12 12.80 -11.34
N LEU A 363 28.37 12.25 -12.52
CA LEU A 363 27.39 11.46 -13.27
C LEU A 363 26.93 10.19 -12.53
N PHE A 364 27.80 9.63 -11.71
CA PHE A 364 27.54 8.51 -10.79
C PHE A 364 28.09 8.86 -9.41
N SER A 365 27.64 8.13 -8.39
CA SER A 365 28.05 8.32 -6.99
C SER A 365 27.68 9.70 -6.39
N CYS A 366 26.83 10.50 -7.07
CA CYS A 366 26.31 11.75 -6.53
C CYS A 366 25.25 11.46 -5.47
N GLN A 367 25.69 11.19 -4.25
CA GLN A 367 24.83 10.76 -3.15
C GLN A 367 24.10 11.94 -2.50
N TYR A 368 22.83 11.74 -2.20
CA TYR A 368 22.08 12.54 -1.24
C TYR A 368 21.33 11.62 -0.26
N HIS A 369 21.04 12.11 0.92
CA HIS A 369 20.21 11.42 1.89
C HIS A 369 18.76 11.88 1.73
N PHE A 370 17.83 10.95 1.54
CA PHE A 370 16.41 11.24 1.41
C PHE A 370 15.66 10.71 2.62
N SER A 371 14.85 11.56 3.24
CA SER A 371 13.93 11.19 4.29
C SER A 371 12.52 11.60 3.91
N LEU A 372 11.58 10.69 4.09
CA LEU A 372 10.16 10.88 3.92
C LEU A 372 9.43 10.22 5.10
N GLU A 373 8.57 10.99 5.74
CA GLU A 373 7.87 10.64 6.99
C GLU A 373 7.33 9.20 6.99
N ASP A 374 7.85 8.39 7.92
CA ASP A 374 7.48 6.98 8.15
C ASP A 374 7.56 6.04 6.93
N VAL A 375 8.28 6.41 5.86
CA VAL A 375 8.43 5.58 4.66
C VAL A 375 9.89 5.34 4.31
N VAL A 376 10.68 6.40 4.18
CA VAL A 376 12.03 6.32 3.61
C VAL A 376 13.00 7.11 4.47
N ASN A 377 14.17 6.53 4.74
CA ASN A 377 15.27 7.22 5.40
C ASN A 377 16.60 6.61 4.98
N VAL A 378 16.97 6.77 3.70
CA VAL A 378 18.11 6.05 3.09
C VAL A 378 18.92 6.98 2.18
N PRO A 379 20.19 6.63 1.90
CA PRO A 379 20.95 7.27 0.84
C PRO A 379 20.41 6.88 -0.55
N GLU A 380 20.29 7.88 -1.42
CA GLU A 380 19.93 7.77 -2.83
C GLU A 380 21.03 8.43 -3.70
N PHE A 381 20.95 8.26 -5.02
CA PHE A 381 21.91 8.82 -5.97
C PHE A 381 21.23 9.60 -7.10
N LEU A 382 21.83 10.71 -7.48
CA LEU A 382 21.31 11.61 -8.51
C LEU A 382 21.28 10.92 -9.88
N VAL A 383 20.12 10.90 -10.52
CA VAL A 383 19.93 10.33 -11.87
C VAL A 383 19.86 11.45 -12.89
N TYR A 384 20.98 11.76 -13.54
CA TYR A 384 20.98 12.69 -14.66
C TYR A 384 20.28 12.04 -15.86
N PHE A 385 19.01 12.42 -16.09
CA PHE A 385 18.16 11.73 -17.06
C PHE A 385 18.74 11.62 -18.49
N PRO A 386 19.44 12.63 -19.05
CA PRO A 386 20.07 12.49 -20.36
C PRO A 386 21.15 11.39 -20.42
N LEU A 387 21.89 11.17 -19.32
CA LEU A 387 22.82 10.04 -19.22
C LEU A 387 22.05 8.71 -19.17
N PHE A 388 21.00 8.63 -18.35
CA PHE A 388 20.14 7.44 -18.29
C PHE A 388 19.56 7.09 -19.67
N GLU A 389 19.03 8.08 -20.40
CA GLU A 389 18.54 7.90 -21.77
C GLU A 389 19.63 7.40 -22.71
N ASP A 390 20.86 7.93 -22.60
CA ASP A 390 21.98 7.48 -23.43
C ASP A 390 22.41 6.04 -23.11
N MET A 391 22.49 5.68 -21.82
CA MET A 391 22.76 4.31 -21.38
C MET A 391 21.72 3.32 -21.91
N ALA A 392 20.44 3.71 -21.94
CA ALA A 392 19.35 2.84 -22.40
C ALA A 392 19.48 2.45 -23.89
N LYS A 393 20.15 3.27 -24.71
CA LYS A 393 20.42 2.95 -26.12
C LYS A 393 21.25 1.68 -26.28
N ARG A 394 22.13 1.35 -25.33
CA ARG A 394 22.94 0.11 -25.33
C ARG A 394 22.06 -1.15 -25.38
N TYR A 395 20.83 -1.05 -24.87
CA TYR A 395 19.85 -2.14 -24.84
C TYR A 395 18.75 -1.96 -25.89
N ASN A 396 19.00 -1.19 -26.94
CA ASN A 396 18.04 -0.91 -28.02
C ASN A 396 16.73 -0.28 -27.51
N MET A 397 16.83 0.59 -26.50
CA MET A 397 15.67 1.27 -25.93
C MET A 397 15.56 2.69 -26.50
N ARG A 398 14.33 3.12 -26.79
CA ARG A 398 14.01 4.48 -27.21
C ARG A 398 13.10 5.13 -26.18
N LEU A 399 13.40 6.36 -25.79
CA LEU A 399 12.53 7.15 -24.92
C LEU A 399 11.20 7.45 -25.63
N VAL A 400 10.09 7.16 -24.96
CA VAL A 400 8.72 7.45 -25.42
C VAL A 400 8.10 8.56 -24.59
N LEU A 401 8.33 8.55 -23.28
CA LEU A 401 7.77 9.54 -22.36
C LEU A 401 8.77 9.87 -21.26
N LYS A 402 8.89 11.16 -20.95
CA LYS A 402 9.50 11.69 -19.73
C LYS A 402 8.67 12.89 -19.29
N GLN A 403 8.02 12.81 -18.15
CA GLN A 403 7.18 13.89 -17.61
C GLN A 403 7.36 13.99 -16.11
N ARG A 404 7.39 15.21 -15.58
CA ARG A 404 7.29 15.42 -14.13
C ARG A 404 5.93 14.93 -13.62
N PHE A 405 5.83 14.59 -12.34
CA PHE A 405 4.56 14.15 -11.76
C PHE A 405 3.43 15.18 -11.94
N SER A 406 3.74 16.48 -11.85
CA SER A 406 2.78 17.55 -12.11
C SER A 406 2.25 17.53 -13.55
N GLU A 407 3.15 17.44 -14.53
CA GLU A 407 2.81 17.41 -15.96
C GLU A 407 1.99 16.15 -16.31
N PHE A 408 2.42 14.99 -15.79
CA PHE A 408 1.71 13.73 -15.98
C PHE A 408 0.32 13.80 -15.34
N PHE A 409 0.20 14.30 -14.10
CA PHE A 409 -1.09 14.50 -13.44
C PHE A 409 -2.02 15.40 -14.24
N GLU A 410 -1.56 16.59 -14.65
CA GLU A 410 -2.34 17.56 -15.43
C GLU A 410 -2.81 17.01 -16.78
N ASP A 411 -2.01 16.17 -17.43
CA ASP A 411 -2.41 15.46 -18.64
C ASP A 411 -3.46 14.39 -18.34
N LYS A 412 -3.18 13.50 -17.39
CA LYS A 412 -3.99 12.29 -17.18
C LYS A 412 -5.31 12.54 -16.49
N VAL A 413 -5.41 13.55 -15.62
CA VAL A 413 -6.66 13.88 -14.90
C VAL A 413 -7.77 14.38 -15.84
N LYS A 414 -7.43 14.84 -17.05
CA LYS A 414 -8.40 15.26 -18.08
C LYS A 414 -9.28 14.11 -18.58
N LYS A 415 -8.80 12.86 -18.46
CA LYS A 415 -9.56 11.67 -18.87
C LYS A 415 -10.51 11.23 -17.76
N GLU A 416 -11.80 11.13 -18.06
CA GLU A 416 -12.85 10.88 -17.06
C GLU A 416 -12.61 9.63 -16.21
N HIS A 417 -12.24 8.50 -16.83
CA HIS A 417 -11.95 7.26 -16.12
C HIS A 417 -10.78 7.37 -15.12
N HIS A 418 -9.77 8.20 -15.41
CA HIS A 418 -8.62 8.41 -14.53
C HIS A 418 -9.02 9.28 -13.35
N ARG A 419 -9.84 10.32 -13.60
CA ARG A 419 -10.44 11.14 -12.54
C ARG A 419 -11.36 10.30 -11.64
N SER A 420 -12.17 9.41 -12.20
CA SER A 420 -13.01 8.49 -11.41
C SER A 420 -12.15 7.56 -10.54
N LEU A 421 -11.06 7.02 -11.09
CA LEU A 421 -10.12 6.21 -10.31
C LEU A 421 -9.45 7.02 -9.18
N MET A 422 -9.08 8.27 -9.45
CA MET A 422 -8.49 9.19 -8.47
C MET A 422 -9.41 9.38 -7.25
N MET A 423 -10.70 9.62 -7.52
CA MET A 423 -11.73 9.75 -6.48
C MET A 423 -11.89 8.46 -5.69
N LYS A 424 -12.01 7.31 -6.37
CA LYS A 424 -12.13 5.99 -5.73
C LYS A 424 -10.93 5.62 -4.86
N MET A 425 -9.75 6.12 -5.19
CA MET A 425 -8.51 5.88 -4.45
C MET A 425 -8.26 6.89 -3.33
N MET A 426 -9.12 7.90 -3.17
CA MET A 426 -8.86 9.05 -2.28
C MET A 426 -7.44 9.61 -2.49
N ALA A 427 -7.08 9.80 -3.76
CA ALA A 427 -5.75 10.25 -4.16
C ALA A 427 -5.52 11.74 -3.94
N LEU A 428 -6.58 12.49 -3.63
CA LEU A 428 -6.53 13.88 -3.22
C LEU A 428 -7.44 14.06 -1.99
N GLU A 429 -7.04 14.95 -1.11
CA GLU A 429 -7.78 15.38 0.06
C GLU A 429 -8.92 16.33 -0.33
N PRO A 430 -10.16 16.12 0.16
CA PRO A 430 -11.24 17.07 -0.03
C PRO A 430 -11.02 18.36 0.79
N PHE A 431 -11.16 19.50 0.13
CA PHE A 431 -11.05 20.83 0.72
C PHE A 431 -12.21 21.75 0.27
N PRO A 432 -12.85 22.52 1.18
CA PRO A 432 -12.73 22.43 2.63
C PRO A 432 -13.14 21.04 3.14
N SER A 433 -12.69 20.65 4.34
CA SER A 433 -13.15 19.41 4.95
C SER A 433 -14.65 19.45 5.20
N GLU A 434 -15.33 18.32 5.00
CA GLU A 434 -16.77 18.19 5.31
C GLU A 434 -16.97 18.20 6.83
N ASP A 435 -18.03 18.91 7.29
CA ASP A 435 -18.52 19.08 8.66
C ASP A 435 -17.68 18.48 9.81
N GLY A 436 -16.54 19.11 10.12
CA GLY A 436 -15.71 18.78 11.28
C GLY A 436 -14.55 17.81 11.02
N GLY A 437 -14.34 17.38 9.78
CA GLY A 437 -13.17 16.59 9.38
C GLY A 437 -11.85 17.35 9.59
N ARG A 438 -10.83 16.69 10.15
CA ARG A 438 -9.49 17.24 10.31
C ARG A 438 -8.70 17.07 9.01
N LEU A 439 -8.13 18.16 8.50
CA LEU A 439 -7.21 18.11 7.36
C LEU A 439 -5.91 17.40 7.75
N ALA A 440 -5.22 16.81 6.78
CA ALA A 440 -3.97 16.08 6.98
C ALA A 440 -2.86 16.95 7.56
N ALA A 441 -2.88 18.24 7.25
CA ALA A 441 -1.95 19.23 7.79
C ALA A 441 -2.66 20.18 8.75
N ASP A 442 -2.03 20.45 9.89
CA ASP A 442 -2.63 21.27 10.96
C ASP A 442 -2.62 22.78 10.66
N SER A 443 -1.69 23.23 9.80
CA SER A 443 -1.53 24.62 9.41
C SER A 443 -2.50 24.99 8.27
N LYS A 444 -3.17 26.15 8.38
CA LYS A 444 -4.07 26.64 7.32
C LYS A 444 -3.29 27.15 6.11
N GLU A 445 -2.04 27.55 6.29
CA GLU A 445 -1.14 28.03 5.25
C GLU A 445 -0.83 26.95 4.21
N GLU A 446 -0.88 25.68 4.62
CA GLU A 446 -0.70 24.50 3.76
C GLU A 446 -1.76 24.33 2.66
N TYR A 447 -2.87 25.07 2.74
CA TYR A 447 -3.99 24.99 1.79
C TYR A 447 -4.34 26.34 1.16
N CYS A 448 -3.44 27.33 1.21
CA CYS A 448 -3.67 28.65 0.61
C CYS A 448 -4.04 28.55 -0.88
N HIS A 449 -3.37 27.67 -1.64
CA HIS A 449 -3.66 27.45 -3.06
C HIS A 449 -5.06 26.86 -3.30
N ALA A 450 -5.51 25.93 -2.45
CA ALA A 450 -6.84 25.35 -2.53
C ALA A 450 -7.91 26.39 -2.16
N LYS A 451 -7.65 27.20 -1.13
CA LYS A 451 -8.53 28.31 -0.73
C LYS A 451 -8.71 29.35 -1.83
N GLU A 452 -7.63 29.73 -2.51
CA GLU A 452 -7.70 30.62 -3.67
C GLU A 452 -8.53 30.03 -4.81
N GLN A 453 -8.40 28.72 -5.05
CA GLN A 453 -9.17 28.02 -6.08
C GLN A 453 -10.67 27.95 -5.73
N CYS A 454 -11.03 27.67 -4.47
CA CYS A 454 -12.41 27.66 -3.99
C CYS A 454 -13.12 29.00 -4.17
N GLY A 455 -12.39 30.12 -4.14
CA GLY A 455 -12.93 31.47 -4.34
C GLY A 455 -13.24 31.84 -5.79
N ARG A 456 -12.89 30.99 -6.77
CA ARG A 456 -13.10 31.27 -8.20
C ARG A 456 -14.53 30.94 -8.64
N VAL A 457 -15.09 31.80 -9.49
CA VAL A 457 -16.44 31.63 -10.05
C VAL A 457 -16.52 30.32 -10.84
N GLY A 458 -17.53 29.50 -10.54
CA GLY A 458 -17.80 28.25 -11.26
C GLY A 458 -17.11 26.99 -10.71
N VAL A 459 -16.33 27.11 -9.62
CA VAL A 459 -15.75 25.96 -8.93
C VAL A 459 -16.80 25.30 -8.02
N LYS A 460 -16.98 23.98 -8.17
CA LYS A 460 -17.83 23.17 -7.28
C LYS A 460 -17.00 22.64 -6.12
N LEU A 461 -17.56 22.74 -4.91
CA LEU A 461 -16.95 22.20 -3.69
C LEU A 461 -17.50 20.80 -3.37
N PRO A 462 -16.72 19.97 -2.64
CA PRO A 462 -15.32 20.19 -2.27
C PRO A 462 -14.36 20.06 -3.46
N VAL A 463 -13.20 20.74 -3.41
CA VAL A 463 -12.10 20.53 -4.36
C VAL A 463 -11.15 19.45 -3.82
N GLY A 464 -10.53 18.68 -4.70
CA GLY A 464 -9.46 17.76 -4.31
C GLY A 464 -8.10 18.45 -4.37
N THR A 465 -7.27 18.33 -3.32
CA THR A 465 -5.90 18.85 -3.27
C THR A 465 -4.96 17.93 -2.48
N LEU A 466 -3.66 18.20 -2.50
CA LEU A 466 -2.74 17.81 -1.42
C LEU A 466 -2.39 19.05 -0.60
N SER A 467 -1.84 18.85 0.60
CA SER A 467 -1.16 19.93 1.33
C SER A 467 0.04 20.45 0.52
N ARG A 468 0.45 21.70 0.76
CA ARG A 468 1.60 22.30 0.08
C ARG A 468 2.86 21.44 0.25
N SER A 469 3.11 20.95 1.46
CA SER A 469 4.30 20.15 1.75
C SER A 469 4.30 18.79 1.04
N GLU A 470 3.15 18.15 0.89
CA GLU A 470 3.00 16.94 0.07
C GLU A 470 3.18 17.24 -1.43
N TRP A 471 2.67 18.38 -1.92
CA TRP A 471 2.91 18.82 -3.30
C TRP A 471 4.39 19.07 -3.57
N GLU A 472 5.09 19.71 -2.63
CA GLU A 472 6.54 19.92 -2.71
C GLU A 472 7.30 18.60 -2.71
N ALA A 473 6.91 17.60 -1.92
CA ALA A 473 7.53 16.27 -1.92
C ALA A 473 7.30 15.51 -3.24
N THR A 474 6.05 15.42 -3.71
CA THR A 474 5.71 14.62 -4.89
C THR A 474 6.24 15.23 -6.19
N SER A 475 6.38 16.56 -6.26
CA SER A 475 6.90 17.29 -7.44
C SER A 475 8.39 17.06 -7.71
N ILE A 476 9.12 16.41 -6.81
CA ILE A 476 10.51 15.98 -7.04
C ILE A 476 10.59 14.88 -8.11
N TYR A 477 9.52 14.10 -8.29
CA TYR A 477 9.57 12.89 -9.11
C TYR A 477 9.14 13.13 -10.56
N LEU A 478 9.66 12.26 -11.44
CA LEU A 478 9.23 12.12 -12.81
C LEU A 478 8.80 10.68 -13.13
N VAL A 479 7.98 10.54 -14.17
CA VAL A 479 7.62 9.30 -14.83
C VAL A 479 8.44 9.16 -16.10
N PHE A 480 8.90 7.95 -16.41
CA PHE A 480 9.52 7.64 -17.69
C PHE A 480 8.96 6.36 -18.33
N VAL A 481 9.02 6.33 -19.66
CA VAL A 481 8.68 5.18 -20.50
C VAL A 481 9.71 5.08 -21.62
N PHE A 482 10.40 3.94 -21.69
CA PHE A 482 11.19 3.54 -22.84
C PHE A 482 10.52 2.36 -23.54
N GLN A 483 10.70 2.26 -24.85
CA GLN A 483 10.24 1.13 -25.67
C GLN A 483 11.43 0.43 -26.31
N LYS A 484 11.40 -0.90 -26.26
CA LYS A 484 12.37 -1.78 -26.93
C LYS A 484 12.16 -1.70 -28.43
N MET A 485 13.18 -1.28 -29.16
CA MET A 485 13.15 -1.24 -30.62
C MET A 485 13.26 -2.66 -31.20
N PRO A 486 12.75 -2.87 -32.44
CA PRO A 486 12.83 -4.15 -33.15
C PRO A 486 14.24 -4.72 -33.27
#